data_AF-A0A1V6BNZ4-F1
#
_entry.id   AF-A0A1V6BNZ4-F1
#
_cell.length_a   1.000
_cell.length_b   1.000
_cell.length_c   1.000
_cell.angle_alpha   90.00
_cell.angle_beta   90.00
_cell.angle_gamma   90.00
#
_symmetry.space_group_name_H-M   'P 1'
#
loop_
_entity.id
_entity.type
_entity.pdbx_description
1 polymer ?
#
loop_
_entity_poly.entity_id
_entity_poly.type
_entity_poly.pdbx_seq_one_letter_code
_entity_poly.pdbx_strand_id
1 'polypeptide(L)'
;MIGRENTVNIVKEYHIGVTKSRDVIFYQIDTEGRCRTGKIMKYNRKTGKRVKDEKVGGRITWVHSVLKQSKDFRLRLPEGWELTQCLFGEHLLRQYPLKNVALVESEKTAVICSSFWPEYIWLATGGKSQLNDRLQVLKGRKVVAFPDVDGYREWKEKLSQVRGLDITVSDVLEKEASFKDRAQHVDIADLLIRQHRKEHMAITPVEKYEDPRLHPTFLKLKGMVGGCDMKKLADVGNLEELDNIKELTDVGYLEELVLLVNELDLEVEGVKRE
;
A
#
# COMPACT_ATOMS: atom_id res chain seq x y z
N MET A 1 -2.74 11.05 -6.23
CA MET A 1 -1.92 11.08 -5.00
C MET A 1 -0.47 10.78 -5.35
N ILE A 2 -0.02 9.52 -5.47
CA ILE A 2 1.39 9.22 -5.75
C ILE A 2 1.75 9.41 -7.24
N GLY A 3 0.83 9.11 -8.16
CA GLY A 3 1.07 9.21 -9.61
C GLY A 3 1.73 7.96 -10.20
N ARG A 4 1.50 7.70 -11.50
CA ARG A 4 1.95 6.48 -12.18
C ARG A 4 3.48 6.38 -12.26
N GLU A 5 4.15 7.44 -12.70
CA GLU A 5 5.62 7.46 -12.80
C GLU A 5 6.30 7.22 -11.46
N ASN A 6 5.89 7.94 -10.40
CA ASN A 6 6.47 7.78 -9.08
C ASN A 6 6.23 6.35 -8.55
N THR A 7 5.05 5.79 -8.80
CA THR A 7 4.76 4.39 -8.43
C THR A 7 5.73 3.42 -9.13
N VAL A 8 5.98 3.61 -10.42
CA VAL A 8 6.94 2.78 -11.18
C VAL A 8 8.35 2.93 -10.63
N ASN A 9 8.77 4.16 -10.31
CA ASN A 9 10.10 4.43 -9.75
C ASN A 9 10.29 3.74 -8.40
N ILE A 10 9.31 3.85 -7.50
CA ILE A 10 9.36 3.20 -6.18
C ILE A 10 9.36 1.68 -6.32
N VAL A 11 8.53 1.12 -7.22
CA VAL A 11 8.51 -0.32 -7.51
C VAL A 11 9.88 -0.80 -7.98
N LYS A 12 10.55 -0.04 -8.86
CA LYS A 12 11.91 -0.34 -9.33
C LYS A 12 12.94 -0.22 -8.21
N GLU A 13 12.92 0.88 -7.45
CA GLU A 13 13.89 1.16 -6.37
C GLU A 13 13.82 0.12 -5.26
N TYR A 14 12.62 -0.28 -4.84
CA TYR A 14 12.41 -1.29 -3.81
C TYR A 14 12.38 -2.73 -4.34
N HIS A 15 12.57 -2.92 -5.65
CA HIS A 15 12.52 -4.21 -6.32
C HIS A 15 11.23 -4.99 -6.00
N ILE A 16 10.07 -4.34 -6.07
CA ILE A 16 8.79 -5.00 -5.78
C ILE A 16 8.46 -5.99 -6.89
N GLY A 17 8.32 -7.26 -6.52
CA GLY A 17 7.94 -8.32 -7.45
C GLY A 17 6.43 -8.57 -7.45
N VAL A 18 5.96 -9.29 -8.47
CA VAL A 18 4.56 -9.74 -8.57
C VAL A 18 4.53 -11.18 -9.08
N THR A 19 3.73 -12.03 -8.45
CA THR A 19 3.53 -13.41 -8.91
C THR A 19 2.59 -13.47 -10.13
N LYS A 20 2.54 -14.60 -10.83
CA LYS A 20 1.54 -14.84 -11.89
C LYS A 20 0.08 -14.64 -11.41
N SER A 21 -0.18 -14.93 -10.13
CA SER A 21 -1.49 -14.72 -9.50
C SER A 21 -1.76 -13.28 -9.07
N ARG A 22 -0.83 -12.36 -9.36
CA ARG A 22 -0.85 -10.94 -8.98
C ARG A 22 -0.74 -10.72 -7.47
N ASP A 23 -0.03 -11.60 -6.78
CA ASP A 23 0.34 -11.39 -5.38
C ASP A 23 1.67 -10.62 -5.31
N VAL A 24 1.80 -9.70 -4.36
CA VAL A 24 2.97 -8.82 -4.25
C VAL A 24 4.11 -9.57 -3.58
N ILE A 25 5.34 -9.36 -4.05
CA ILE A 25 6.55 -9.93 -3.46
C ILE A 25 7.42 -8.78 -2.94
N PHE A 26 7.67 -8.78 -1.63
CA PHE A 26 8.65 -7.90 -1.00
C PHE A 26 9.94 -8.66 -0.79
N TYR A 27 10.93 -8.46 -1.66
CA TYR A 27 12.21 -9.12 -1.55
C TYR A 27 13.06 -8.54 -0.42
N GLN A 28 13.74 -9.43 0.30
CA GLN A 28 14.77 -9.08 1.27
C GLN A 28 16.12 -9.22 0.55
N ILE A 29 16.69 -8.08 0.17
CA ILE A 29 17.97 -7.99 -0.56
C ILE A 29 18.94 -7.26 0.35
N ASP A 30 20.08 -7.89 0.63
CA ASP A 30 21.06 -7.33 1.56
C ASP A 30 21.93 -6.24 0.92
N THR A 31 22.79 -5.61 1.72
CA THR A 31 23.72 -4.56 1.26
C THR A 31 24.74 -5.02 0.21
N GLU A 32 24.92 -6.32 0.01
CA GLU A 32 25.77 -6.90 -1.03
C GLU A 32 24.97 -7.24 -2.31
N GLY A 33 23.67 -6.94 -2.34
CA GLY A 33 22.79 -7.23 -3.47
C GLY A 33 22.32 -8.68 -3.55
N ARG A 34 22.52 -9.48 -2.49
CA ARG A 34 22.08 -10.88 -2.46
C ARG A 34 20.61 -10.95 -2.06
N CYS A 35 19.78 -11.58 -2.90
CA CYS A 35 18.41 -11.89 -2.53
C CYS A 35 18.38 -13.00 -1.48
N ARG A 36 18.03 -12.63 -0.25
CA ARG A 36 17.98 -13.53 0.92
C ARG A 36 16.68 -14.31 0.97
N THR A 37 15.58 -13.63 0.70
CA THR A 37 14.26 -14.25 0.52
C THR A 37 13.28 -13.24 -0.08
N GLY A 38 11.99 -13.58 -0.13
CA GLY A 38 10.94 -12.63 -0.42
C GLY A 38 9.63 -13.03 0.24
N LYS A 39 8.88 -12.05 0.73
CA LYS A 39 7.58 -12.25 1.35
C LYS A 39 6.49 -12.01 0.31
N ILE A 40 5.74 -13.07 0.01
CA ILE A 40 4.62 -13.05 -0.92
C ILE A 40 3.36 -12.73 -0.12
N MET A 41 2.64 -11.69 -0.53
CA MET A 41 1.48 -11.18 0.19
C MET A 41 0.29 -10.93 -0.72
N LYS A 42 -0.88 -11.37 -0.24
CA LYS A 42 -2.17 -11.11 -0.90
C LYS A 42 -2.78 -9.80 -0.40
N TYR A 43 -3.24 -8.99 -1.35
CA TYR A 43 -3.99 -7.77 -1.10
C TYR A 43 -5.34 -7.82 -1.80
N ASN A 44 -6.36 -7.26 -1.17
CA ASN A 44 -7.65 -7.05 -1.80
C ASN A 44 -7.50 -5.99 -2.90
N ARG A 45 -7.80 -6.36 -4.15
CA ARG A 45 -7.61 -5.50 -5.33
C ARG A 45 -8.47 -4.23 -5.32
N LYS A 46 -9.61 -4.24 -4.62
CA LYS A 46 -10.51 -3.09 -4.52
C LYS A 46 -10.10 -2.14 -3.39
N THR A 47 -9.71 -2.68 -2.23
CA THR A 47 -9.47 -1.87 -1.03
C THR A 47 -7.99 -1.61 -0.75
N GLY A 48 -7.08 -2.32 -1.40
CA GLY A 48 -5.64 -2.28 -1.11
C GLY A 48 -5.26 -2.86 0.26
N LYS A 49 -6.22 -3.37 1.03
CA LYS A 49 -5.97 -3.94 2.36
C LYS A 49 -5.39 -5.35 2.23
N ARG A 50 -4.45 -5.67 3.12
CA ARG A 50 -3.92 -7.04 3.26
C ARG A 50 -5.06 -8.01 3.52
N VAL A 51 -5.03 -9.15 2.84
CA VAL A 51 -5.95 -10.26 3.14
C VAL A 51 -5.51 -10.92 4.45
N LYS A 52 -6.33 -10.79 5.50
CA LYS A 52 -6.07 -11.38 6.83
C LYS A 52 -6.86 -12.66 7.11
N ASP A 53 -7.89 -12.95 6.31
CA ASP A 53 -8.77 -14.11 6.49
C ASP A 53 -7.96 -15.41 6.46
N GLU A 54 -8.13 -16.21 7.50
CA GLU A 54 -7.35 -17.42 7.67
C GLU A 54 -7.72 -18.54 6.69
N LYS A 55 -8.96 -18.50 6.19
CA LYS A 55 -9.49 -19.45 5.22
C LYS A 55 -8.87 -19.26 3.83
N VAL A 56 -8.25 -18.11 3.57
CA VAL A 56 -7.54 -17.85 2.32
C VAL A 56 -6.15 -18.47 2.39
N GLY A 57 -5.99 -19.61 1.73
CA GLY A 57 -4.70 -20.28 1.58
C GLY A 57 -3.65 -19.36 0.92
N GLY A 58 -2.40 -19.45 1.41
CA GLY A 58 -1.29 -18.66 0.87
C GLY A 58 -1.42 -17.14 1.05
N ARG A 59 -2.20 -16.67 2.05
CA ARG A 59 -2.34 -15.24 2.36
C ARG A 59 -1.00 -14.53 2.62
N ILE A 60 -0.09 -15.27 3.25
CA ILE A 60 1.35 -14.97 3.32
C ILE A 60 2.06 -16.24 2.91
N THR A 61 3.06 -16.11 2.05
CA THR A 61 3.95 -17.20 1.65
C THR A 61 5.36 -16.62 1.50
N TRP A 62 6.37 -17.47 1.42
CA TRP A 62 7.75 -17.02 1.21
C TRP A 62 8.32 -17.61 -0.07
N VAL A 63 9.10 -16.81 -0.78
CA VAL A 63 9.78 -17.20 -2.02
C VAL A 63 10.62 -18.44 -1.79
N HIS A 64 11.39 -18.50 -0.70
CA HIS A 64 12.22 -19.67 -0.42
C HIS A 64 11.38 -20.95 -0.20
N SER A 65 10.19 -20.85 0.40
CA SER A 65 9.29 -22.00 0.58
C SER A 65 8.77 -22.50 -0.78
N VAL A 66 8.44 -21.58 -1.69
CA VAL A 66 8.02 -21.91 -3.06
C VAL A 66 9.17 -22.57 -3.84
N LEU A 67 10.37 -22.00 -3.77
CA LEU A 67 11.54 -22.52 -4.49
C LEU A 67 12.00 -23.88 -3.96
N LYS A 68 11.97 -24.12 -2.63
CA LYS A 68 12.24 -25.45 -2.06
C LYS A 68 11.29 -26.53 -2.59
N GLN A 69 10.05 -26.16 -2.89
CA GLN A 69 9.01 -27.07 -3.40
C GLN A 69 8.93 -27.11 -4.93
N SER A 70 9.76 -26.33 -5.65
CA SER A 70 9.71 -26.25 -7.11
C SER A 70 9.96 -27.62 -7.75
N LYS A 71 9.18 -27.97 -8.77
CA LYS A 71 9.43 -29.18 -9.60
C LYS A 71 10.51 -28.94 -10.66
N ASP A 72 10.76 -27.69 -11.05
CA ASP A 72 11.86 -27.34 -11.95
C ASP A 72 13.16 -27.33 -11.13
N PHE A 73 14.08 -28.24 -11.47
CA PHE A 73 15.36 -28.39 -10.79
C PHE A 73 16.25 -27.15 -10.92
N ARG A 74 16.06 -26.33 -11.97
CA ARG A 74 16.81 -25.08 -12.19
C ARG A 74 16.39 -23.97 -11.24
N LEU A 75 15.15 -24.04 -10.73
CA LEU A 75 14.60 -23.08 -9.78
C LEU A 75 14.62 -23.61 -8.34
N ARG A 76 14.80 -24.92 -8.16
CA ARG A 76 14.77 -25.54 -6.84
C ARG A 76 16.00 -25.13 -6.04
N LEU A 77 15.77 -24.70 -4.80
CA LEU A 77 16.88 -24.40 -3.89
C LEU A 77 17.64 -25.69 -3.51
N PRO A 78 18.98 -25.63 -3.35
CA PRO A 78 19.77 -26.75 -2.88
C PRO A 78 19.31 -27.26 -1.51
N GLU A 79 19.54 -28.55 -1.23
CA GLU A 79 19.14 -29.18 0.04
C GLU A 79 19.77 -28.52 1.27
N GLY A 80 21.03 -28.10 1.16
CA GLY A 80 21.76 -27.37 2.21
C GLY A 80 21.46 -25.87 2.27
N TRP A 81 20.46 -25.35 1.56
CA TRP A 81 20.13 -23.93 1.63
C TRP A 81 19.45 -23.58 2.96
N GLU A 82 20.05 -22.62 3.66
CA GLU A 82 19.55 -22.08 4.92
C GLU A 82 18.96 -20.68 4.74
N LEU A 83 17.87 -20.43 5.45
CA LEU A 83 17.23 -19.12 5.44
C LEU A 83 18.11 -18.12 6.18
N THR A 84 18.59 -17.14 5.43
CA THR A 84 19.11 -15.89 5.98
C THR A 84 18.10 -14.80 5.70
N GLN A 85 17.94 -13.85 6.62
CA GLN A 85 17.01 -12.74 6.45
C GLN A 85 17.73 -11.42 6.69
N CYS A 86 17.30 -10.40 5.97
CA CYS A 86 17.77 -9.03 6.10
C CYS A 86 16.54 -8.11 6.22
N LEU A 87 16.73 -6.80 6.42
CA LEU A 87 15.61 -5.87 6.41
C LEU A 87 15.07 -5.71 4.97
N PHE A 88 13.79 -5.40 4.82
CA PHE A 88 13.27 -4.97 3.53
C PHE A 88 13.79 -3.56 3.22
N GLY A 89 14.29 -3.34 2.00
CA GLY A 89 14.92 -2.08 1.58
C GLY A 89 16.40 -1.95 1.97
N GLU A 90 17.00 -2.97 2.59
CA GLU A 90 18.38 -2.89 3.11
C GLU A 90 19.41 -2.59 2.02
N HIS A 91 19.21 -3.07 0.80
CA HIS A 91 20.04 -2.78 -0.37
C HIS A 91 20.22 -1.27 -0.64
N LEU A 92 19.25 -0.44 -0.25
CA LEU A 92 19.29 1.01 -0.41
C LEU A 92 20.31 1.70 0.52
N LEU A 93 20.72 1.06 1.62
CA LEU A 93 21.68 1.62 2.57
C LEU A 93 23.04 1.91 1.91
N ARG A 94 23.46 1.03 0.99
CA ARG A 94 24.70 1.17 0.22
C ARG A 94 24.57 2.24 -0.87
N GLN A 95 23.40 2.34 -1.51
CA GLN A 95 23.14 3.32 -2.56
C GLN A 95 23.09 4.75 -2.01
N TYR A 96 22.59 4.93 -0.79
CA TYR A 96 22.42 6.23 -0.16
C TYR A 96 23.12 6.29 1.21
N PRO A 97 24.46 6.39 1.26
CA PRO A 97 25.23 6.29 2.50
C PRO A 97 24.94 7.39 3.53
N LEU A 98 24.43 8.55 3.09
CA LEU A 98 24.21 9.73 3.94
C LEU A 98 22.74 9.99 4.30
N LYS A 99 21.78 9.31 3.66
CA LYS A 99 20.35 9.53 3.94
C LYS A 99 19.99 9.00 5.34
N ASN A 100 19.10 9.70 6.03
CA ASN A 100 18.55 9.19 7.29
C ASN A 100 17.70 7.94 7.03
N VAL A 101 17.55 7.11 8.05
CA VAL A 101 16.78 5.86 7.93
C VAL A 101 15.49 5.96 8.72
N ALA A 102 14.39 5.57 8.10
CA ALA A 102 13.10 5.38 8.76
C ALA A 102 12.80 3.87 8.84
N LEU A 103 12.47 3.38 10.03
CA LEU A 103 12.19 1.96 10.27
C LEU A 103 10.70 1.76 10.61
N VAL A 104 10.01 0.89 9.88
CA VAL A 104 8.58 0.56 10.08
C VAL A 104 8.36 -0.95 10.20
N GLU A 105 7.16 -1.36 10.61
CA GLU A 105 6.82 -2.77 10.75
C GLU A 105 6.66 -3.48 9.41
N SER A 106 5.94 -2.85 8.47
CA SER A 106 5.48 -3.49 7.24
C SER A 106 6.13 -2.93 5.98
N GLU A 107 6.36 -3.83 5.02
CA GLU A 107 6.99 -3.50 3.74
C GLU A 107 6.11 -2.54 2.91
N LYS A 108 4.79 -2.72 2.96
CA LYS A 108 3.82 -1.81 2.34
C LYS A 108 3.98 -0.38 2.88
N THR A 109 4.09 -0.25 4.21
CA THR A 109 4.22 1.06 4.87
C THR A 109 5.50 1.75 4.40
N ALA A 110 6.64 1.04 4.36
CA ALA A 110 7.91 1.58 3.87
C ALA A 110 7.79 2.11 2.43
N VAL A 111 7.18 1.33 1.53
CA VAL A 111 6.97 1.70 0.12
C VAL A 111 6.04 2.91 -0.04
N ILE A 112 4.97 3.01 0.75
CA ILE A 112 4.08 4.17 0.66
C ILE A 112 4.79 5.41 1.21
N CYS A 113 5.46 5.29 2.35
CA CYS A 113 6.12 6.42 2.99
C CYS A 113 7.31 6.97 2.18
N SER A 114 8.02 6.13 1.43
CA SER A 114 9.09 6.61 0.54
C SER A 114 8.58 7.55 -0.56
N SER A 115 7.29 7.47 -0.92
CA SER A 115 6.67 8.41 -1.85
C SER A 115 6.40 9.79 -1.26
N PHE A 116 6.22 9.88 0.07
CA PHE A 116 5.87 11.11 0.77
C PHE A 116 7.10 11.79 1.37
N TRP A 117 8.05 11.01 1.90
CA TRP A 117 9.29 11.48 2.51
C TRP A 117 10.51 10.80 1.85
N PRO A 118 10.86 11.19 0.61
CA PRO A 118 11.96 10.59 -0.16
C PRO A 118 13.36 10.91 0.39
N GLU A 119 13.47 11.82 1.35
CA GLU A 119 14.70 12.15 2.07
C GLU A 119 15.15 11.04 3.04
N TYR A 120 14.25 10.14 3.41
CA TYR A 120 14.55 8.94 4.21
C TYR A 120 14.72 7.70 3.34
N ILE A 121 15.59 6.79 3.77
CA ILE A 121 15.52 5.39 3.36
C ILE A 121 14.50 4.70 4.26
N TRP A 122 13.41 4.21 3.68
CA TRP A 122 12.41 3.47 4.42
C TRP A 122 12.71 1.98 4.43
N LEU A 123 12.91 1.42 5.62
CA LEU A 123 13.16 0.00 5.84
C LEU A 123 12.01 -0.63 6.61
N ALA A 124 11.77 -1.92 6.40
CA ALA A 124 10.80 -2.66 7.20
C ALA A 124 11.39 -3.90 7.87
N THR A 125 10.99 -4.13 9.12
CA THR A 125 11.39 -5.31 9.92
C THR A 125 10.68 -6.58 9.43
N GLY A 126 9.51 -6.43 8.80
CA GLY A 126 8.66 -7.51 8.33
C GLY A 126 7.61 -7.98 9.35
N GLY A 127 7.55 -7.32 10.52
CA GLY A 127 6.51 -7.49 11.54
C GLY A 127 6.91 -6.91 12.90
N LYS A 128 5.91 -6.65 13.75
CA LYS A 128 6.06 -6.08 15.11
C LYS A 128 7.17 -6.71 15.94
N SER A 129 7.22 -8.05 15.98
CA SER A 129 8.15 -8.80 16.82
C SER A 129 9.52 -9.05 16.18
N GLN A 130 9.79 -8.48 15.00
CA GLN A 130 10.97 -8.78 14.18
C GLN A 130 12.14 -7.81 14.39
N LEU A 131 12.18 -7.13 15.55
CA LEU A 131 13.32 -6.36 16.04
C LEU A 131 14.38 -7.31 16.60
N ASN A 132 15.35 -7.69 15.77
CA ASN A 132 16.41 -8.65 16.09
C ASN A 132 17.76 -8.19 15.53
N ASP A 133 18.77 -9.08 15.56
CA ASP A 133 20.16 -8.76 15.19
C ASP A 133 20.35 -8.22 13.77
N ARG A 134 19.36 -8.38 12.88
CA ARG A 134 19.36 -7.74 11.55
C ARG A 134 19.48 -6.22 11.64
N LEU A 135 19.09 -5.59 12.75
CA LEU A 135 19.26 -4.16 12.97
C LEU A 135 20.74 -3.72 13.01
N GLN A 136 21.69 -4.63 13.24
CA GLN A 136 23.12 -4.29 13.30
C GLN A 136 23.66 -3.71 11.98
N VAL A 137 22.99 -3.96 10.86
CA VAL A 137 23.30 -3.31 9.58
C VAL A 137 23.16 -1.78 9.62
N LEU A 138 22.44 -1.25 10.61
CA LEU A 138 22.19 0.19 10.80
C LEU A 138 23.28 0.90 11.61
N LYS A 139 24.36 0.21 11.98
CA LYS A 139 25.45 0.82 12.75
C LYS A 139 26.03 2.03 12.02
N GLY A 140 26.15 3.16 12.73
CA GLY A 140 26.61 4.43 12.18
C GLY A 140 25.54 5.21 11.39
N ARG A 141 24.28 4.75 11.37
CA ARG A 141 23.15 5.49 10.79
C ARG A 141 22.34 6.18 11.87
N LYS A 142 21.76 7.34 11.53
CA LYS A 142 20.68 7.95 12.31
C LYS A 142 19.36 7.35 11.88
N VAL A 143 18.65 6.72 12.82
CA VAL A 143 17.43 5.97 12.54
C VAL A 143 16.27 6.53 13.35
N VAL A 144 15.12 6.72 12.70
CA VAL A 144 13.84 6.98 13.38
C VAL A 144 12.93 5.79 13.15
N ALA A 145 12.50 5.15 14.24
CA ALA A 145 11.55 4.04 14.19
C ALA A 145 10.12 4.56 14.37
N PHE A 146 9.22 4.15 13.47
CA PHE A 146 7.81 4.48 13.46
C PHE A 146 7.01 3.19 13.67
N PRO A 147 6.82 2.75 14.93
CA PRO A 147 5.99 1.59 15.24
C PRO A 147 4.53 1.85 14.87
N ASP A 148 3.75 0.79 14.62
CA ASP A 148 2.30 0.92 14.48
C ASP A 148 1.70 1.44 15.80
N VAL A 149 0.45 1.89 15.76
CA VAL A 149 -0.21 2.52 16.92
C VAL A 149 -0.24 1.67 18.20
N ASP A 150 -0.16 0.34 18.08
CA ASP A 150 -0.08 -0.60 19.21
C ASP A 150 1.35 -1.10 19.50
N GLY A 151 2.36 -0.63 18.76
CA GLY A 151 3.76 -1.05 18.85
C GLY A 151 4.68 -0.15 19.67
N TYR A 152 4.26 1.09 19.99
CA TYR A 152 5.14 2.10 20.60
C TYR A 152 5.90 1.61 21.83
N ARG A 153 5.20 1.06 22.83
CA ARG A 153 5.83 0.63 24.10
C ARG A 153 6.81 -0.52 23.88
N GLU A 154 6.40 -1.55 23.13
CA GLU A 154 7.23 -2.72 22.85
C GLU A 154 8.49 -2.35 22.07
N TRP A 155 8.36 -1.49 21.06
CA TRP A 155 9.49 -1.03 20.25
C TRP A 155 10.43 -0.15 21.05
N LYS A 156 9.89 0.76 21.86
CA LYS A 156 10.70 1.61 22.75
C LYS A 156 11.50 0.79 23.75
N GLU A 157 10.88 -0.21 24.36
CA GLU A 157 11.55 -1.12 25.29
C GLU A 157 12.64 -1.92 24.56
N LYS A 158 12.30 -2.64 23.48
CA LYS A 158 13.27 -3.47 22.74
C LYS A 158 14.44 -2.67 22.19
N LEU A 159 14.18 -1.52 21.57
CA LEU A 159 15.22 -0.69 20.97
C LEU A 159 16.10 -0.01 22.02
N SER A 160 15.60 0.25 23.23
CA SER A 160 16.44 0.76 24.33
C SER A 160 17.52 -0.23 24.77
N GLN A 161 17.33 -1.53 24.50
CA GLN A 161 18.29 -2.57 24.85
C GLN A 161 19.33 -2.81 23.75
N VAL A 162 19.11 -2.26 22.54
CA VAL A 162 20.01 -2.46 21.41
C VAL A 162 21.22 -1.53 21.56
N ARG A 163 22.39 -2.12 21.79
CA ARG A 163 23.64 -1.37 21.98
C ARG A 163 24.29 -1.04 20.64
N GLY A 164 24.89 0.15 20.56
CA GLY A 164 25.72 0.56 19.42
C GLY A 164 24.96 1.06 18.19
N LEU A 165 23.63 1.22 18.29
CA LEU A 165 22.79 1.81 17.25
C LEU A 165 22.17 3.13 17.75
N ASP A 166 22.05 4.10 16.85
CA ASP A 166 21.37 5.38 17.10
C ASP A 166 19.95 5.31 16.53
N ILE A 167 19.02 4.79 17.34
CA ILE A 167 17.61 4.59 16.96
C ILE A 167 16.71 5.35 17.92
N THR A 168 15.98 6.34 17.39
CA THR A 168 14.95 7.08 18.12
C THR A 168 13.58 6.52 17.78
N VAL A 169 12.76 6.16 18.79
CA VAL A 169 11.38 5.72 18.58
C VAL A 169 10.44 6.93 18.56
N SER A 170 9.81 7.17 17.42
CA SER A 170 8.86 8.26 17.23
C SER A 170 7.57 8.01 18.02
N ASP A 171 7.10 9.03 18.73
CA ASP A 171 5.85 9.02 19.49
C ASP A 171 4.67 9.68 18.73
N VAL A 172 4.87 9.99 17.44
CA VAL A 172 3.85 10.69 16.62
C VAL A 172 2.53 9.93 16.58
N LEU A 173 2.54 8.62 16.35
CA LEU A 173 1.33 7.80 16.35
C LEU A 173 0.73 7.66 17.75
N GLU A 174 1.55 7.66 18.79
CA GLU A 174 1.05 7.59 20.17
C GLU A 174 0.32 8.88 20.58
N LYS A 175 0.75 10.04 20.05
CA LYS A 175 0.13 11.34 20.33
C LYS A 175 -1.07 11.64 19.43
N GLU A 176 -0.95 11.36 18.13
CA GLU A 176 -1.93 11.79 17.11
C GLU A 176 -3.05 10.77 16.86
N ALA A 177 -2.87 9.49 17.22
CA ALA A 177 -3.86 8.48 16.91
C ALA A 177 -5.13 8.60 17.78
N SER A 178 -6.25 8.80 17.10
CA SER A 178 -7.59 8.74 17.71
C SER A 178 -7.94 7.32 18.19
N PHE A 179 -9.02 7.21 18.99
CA PHE A 179 -9.56 5.90 19.37
C PHE A 179 -9.88 5.01 18.15
N LYS A 180 -10.41 5.62 17.08
CA LYS A 180 -10.70 4.90 15.83
C LYS A 180 -9.43 4.43 15.13
N ASP A 181 -8.37 5.24 15.13
CA ASP A 181 -7.08 4.87 14.53
C ASP A 181 -6.47 3.66 15.26
N ARG A 182 -6.55 3.67 16.60
CA ARG A 182 -6.14 2.54 17.45
C ARG A 182 -6.90 1.26 17.12
N ALA A 183 -8.23 1.35 17.00
CA ALA A 183 -9.07 0.21 16.62
C ALA A 183 -8.80 -0.30 15.18
N GLN A 184 -8.26 0.55 14.31
CA GLN A 184 -7.94 0.20 12.92
C GLN A 184 -6.50 -0.25 12.71
N HIS A 185 -5.67 -0.24 13.75
CA HIS A 185 -4.23 -0.54 13.66
C HIS A 185 -3.53 0.34 12.60
N VAL A 186 -3.76 1.64 12.70
CA VAL A 186 -3.18 2.65 11.80
C VAL A 186 -1.65 2.69 11.90
N ASP A 187 -1.01 2.88 10.75
CA ASP A 187 0.44 3.07 10.62
C ASP A 187 0.79 4.52 10.20
N ILE A 188 2.10 4.82 10.08
CA ILE A 188 2.57 6.16 9.70
C ILE A 188 2.14 6.53 8.27
N ALA A 189 1.98 5.56 7.37
CA ALA A 189 1.53 5.83 6.02
C ALA A 189 0.08 6.34 6.01
N ASP A 190 -0.79 5.79 6.87
CA ASP A 190 -2.17 6.27 7.00
C ASP A 190 -2.23 7.73 7.51
N LEU A 191 -1.33 8.14 8.40
CA LEU A 191 -1.20 9.54 8.81
C LEU A 191 -0.76 10.44 7.64
N LEU A 192 0.27 10.04 6.90
CA LEU A 192 0.79 10.81 5.76
C LEU A 192 -0.24 10.96 4.64
N ILE A 193 -0.98 9.89 4.34
CA ILE A 193 -2.08 9.92 3.37
C ILE A 193 -3.18 10.90 3.82
N ARG A 194 -3.54 10.89 5.11
CA ARG A 194 -4.54 11.82 5.65
C ARG A 194 -4.06 13.26 5.55
N GLN A 195 -2.80 13.52 5.92
CA GLN A 195 -2.23 14.86 5.87
C GLN A 195 -2.18 15.40 4.43
N HIS A 196 -1.64 14.61 3.50
CA HIS A 196 -1.58 14.98 2.10
C HIS A 196 -2.97 15.23 1.49
N ARG A 197 -3.98 14.43 1.87
CA ARG A 197 -5.37 14.69 1.44
C ARG A 197 -5.91 16.01 1.98
N LYS A 198 -5.60 16.39 3.23
CA LYS A 198 -6.03 17.68 3.78
C LYS A 198 -5.37 18.85 3.06
N GLU A 199 -4.07 18.75 2.78
CA GLU A 199 -3.29 19.79 2.10
C GLU A 199 -3.73 19.98 0.63
N HIS A 200 -4.16 18.91 -0.03
CA HIS A 200 -4.59 18.92 -1.43
C HIS A 200 -6.09 18.73 -1.63
N MET A 201 -6.90 18.94 -0.59
CA MET A 201 -8.34 19.09 -0.73
C MET A 201 -8.62 20.47 -1.35
N ALA A 202 -9.23 20.49 -2.54
CA ALA A 202 -9.79 21.71 -3.09
C ALA A 202 -10.90 22.20 -2.14
N ILE A 203 -10.59 23.22 -1.34
CA ILE A 203 -11.62 24.05 -0.71
C ILE A 203 -12.18 24.88 -1.87
N THR A 204 -13.30 24.48 -2.45
CA THR A 204 -14.16 25.48 -3.10
C THR A 204 -14.72 26.33 -1.97
N PRO A 205 -14.35 27.62 -1.86
CA PRO A 205 -15.09 28.52 -0.98
C PRO A 205 -16.53 28.49 -1.47
N VAL A 206 -17.47 28.15 -0.59
CA VAL A 206 -18.87 28.46 -0.85
C VAL A 206 -18.96 29.97 -0.73
N GLU A 207 -18.78 30.70 -1.83
CA GLU A 207 -18.75 32.17 -1.84
C GLU A 207 -20.06 32.79 -1.35
N LYS A 208 -21.17 32.03 -1.35
CA LYS A 208 -22.45 32.39 -0.73
C LYS A 208 -23.17 31.16 -0.18
N TYR A 209 -23.54 31.20 1.10
CA TYR A 209 -24.57 30.31 1.63
C TYR A 209 -25.93 30.72 1.05
N GLU A 210 -26.41 29.98 0.04
CA GLU A 210 -27.80 30.07 -0.36
C GLU A 210 -28.63 29.10 0.50
N ASP A 211 -29.68 29.62 1.14
CA ASP A 211 -30.60 28.79 1.91
C ASP A 211 -31.14 27.67 1.01
N PRO A 212 -30.90 26.38 1.32
CA PRO A 212 -31.31 25.25 0.49
C PRO A 212 -32.82 25.21 0.21
N ARG A 213 -33.62 25.89 1.04
CA ARG A 213 -35.08 26.00 0.88
C ARG A 213 -35.49 26.97 -0.24
N LEU A 214 -34.59 27.85 -0.65
CA LEU A 214 -34.76 28.76 -1.77
C LEU A 214 -34.31 28.14 -3.10
N HIS A 215 -33.64 26.99 -3.06
CA HIS A 215 -33.23 26.28 -4.26
C HIS A 215 -34.46 25.91 -5.12
N PRO A 216 -34.47 26.19 -6.43
CA PRO A 216 -35.62 25.98 -7.30
C PRO A 216 -36.21 24.56 -7.21
N THR A 217 -35.34 23.54 -7.09
CA THR A 217 -35.74 22.15 -6.90
C THR A 217 -36.56 21.91 -5.62
N PHE A 218 -36.19 22.55 -4.51
CA PHE A 218 -36.90 22.42 -3.23
C PHE A 218 -38.28 23.10 -3.31
N LEU A 219 -38.35 24.28 -3.95
CA LEU A 219 -39.62 24.98 -4.20
C LEU A 219 -40.54 24.18 -5.13
N LYS A 220 -39.98 23.54 -6.17
CA LYS A 220 -40.71 22.67 -7.11
C LYS A 220 -41.29 21.46 -6.39
N LEU A 221 -40.49 20.78 -5.55
CA LEU A 221 -40.93 19.67 -4.71
C LEU A 221 -42.02 20.08 -3.71
N LYS A 222 -41.88 21.24 -3.06
CA LYS A 222 -42.89 21.78 -2.15
C LYS A 222 -44.21 22.09 -2.86
N GLY A 223 -44.15 22.59 -4.10
CA GLY A 223 -45.32 22.80 -4.95
C GLY A 223 -45.98 21.48 -5.40
N MET A 224 -45.18 20.44 -5.64
CA MET A 224 -45.66 19.11 -6.05
C MET A 224 -46.31 18.29 -4.93
N VAL A 225 -45.93 18.54 -3.67
CA VAL A 225 -46.48 17.82 -2.49
C VAL A 225 -47.72 18.53 -1.90
N GLY A 226 -48.07 19.71 -2.40
CA GLY A 226 -49.09 20.59 -1.83
C GLY A 226 -50.56 20.35 -2.22
N GLY A 227 -50.94 19.27 -2.90
CA GLY A 227 -52.35 19.06 -3.24
C GLY A 227 -52.73 17.65 -3.67
N CYS A 228 -53.48 16.96 -2.79
CA CYS A 228 -54.40 15.82 -3.04
C CYS A 228 -53.85 14.54 -3.70
N ASP A 229 -54.32 13.33 -3.42
CA ASP A 229 -55.15 12.75 -2.35
C ASP A 229 -54.93 11.22 -2.44
N MET A 230 -55.14 10.52 -1.34
CA MET A 230 -54.70 9.16 -1.07
C MET A 230 -55.78 8.13 -1.45
N LYS A 231 -55.65 7.38 -2.57
CA LYS A 231 -56.37 6.09 -2.82
C LYS A 231 -55.97 5.37 -4.13
N LYS A 232 -55.71 4.04 -4.00
CA LYS A 232 -55.59 2.96 -5.04
C LYS A 232 -54.24 2.97 -5.80
N LEU A 233 -53.30 2.02 -5.67
CA LEU A 233 -53.35 0.55 -5.57
C LEU A 233 -54.20 -0.08 -6.68
N ALA A 234 -53.57 -0.36 -7.84
CA ALA A 234 -53.94 -1.43 -8.78
C ALA A 234 -52.81 -1.66 -9.80
N ASP A 235 -52.46 -2.94 -10.01
CA ASP A 235 -51.68 -3.50 -11.11
C ASP A 235 -52.11 -3.01 -12.50
N VAL A 236 -51.15 -2.85 -13.42
CA VAL A 236 -51.04 -3.37 -14.83
C VAL A 236 -49.63 -2.95 -15.27
N GLY A 237 -48.65 -3.82 -15.55
CA GLY A 237 -48.56 -4.68 -16.74
C GLY A 237 -47.63 -4.05 -17.79
N ASN A 238 -46.47 -4.69 -17.98
CA ASN A 238 -45.59 -4.77 -19.15
C ASN A 238 -45.40 -3.61 -20.16
N LEU A 239 -44.10 -3.34 -20.39
CA LEU A 239 -43.37 -3.15 -21.65
C LEU A 239 -43.69 -1.97 -22.59
N GLU A 240 -42.57 -1.39 -23.07
CA GLU A 240 -42.40 -0.46 -24.20
C GLU A 240 -42.69 1.02 -23.94
N GLU A 241 -41.66 1.75 -23.49
CA GLU A 241 -41.17 3.01 -24.08
C GLU A 241 -40.03 3.56 -23.20
N LEU A 242 -38.80 3.11 -23.48
CA LEU A 242 -37.56 3.78 -23.07
C LEU A 242 -36.63 3.81 -24.29
N ASP A 243 -37.08 4.52 -25.33
CA ASP A 243 -36.16 5.11 -26.30
C ASP A 243 -35.95 6.57 -25.93
N ASN A 244 -34.67 6.95 -25.92
CA ASN A 244 -34.10 8.28 -25.66
C ASN A 244 -33.88 8.67 -24.20
N ILE A 245 -32.95 7.98 -23.51
CA ILE A 245 -31.70 8.58 -22.97
C ILE A 245 -30.61 7.48 -22.94
N LYS A 246 -29.81 7.40 -24.01
CA LYS A 246 -28.49 6.71 -24.03
C LYS A 246 -27.44 7.67 -24.58
N GLU A 247 -26.95 8.53 -23.70
CA GLU A 247 -25.63 9.19 -23.73
C GLU A 247 -25.20 9.19 -22.25
N LEU A 248 -24.07 8.68 -21.77
CA LEU A 248 -22.77 8.41 -22.36
C LEU A 248 -22.28 7.01 -21.97
N THR A 249 -22.09 6.16 -22.97
CA THR A 249 -21.01 5.17 -22.96
C THR A 249 -19.96 5.73 -23.91
N ASP A 250 -18.77 6.07 -23.41
CA ASP A 250 -17.61 5.98 -24.29
C ASP A 250 -16.39 5.43 -23.55
N VAL A 251 -15.80 4.47 -24.25
CA VAL A 251 -14.79 3.53 -23.81
C VAL A 251 -13.45 4.14 -24.19
N GLY A 252 -12.78 4.79 -23.23
CA GLY A 252 -11.52 5.50 -23.51
C GLY A 252 -10.30 5.03 -22.74
N TYR A 253 -10.44 4.22 -21.68
CA TYR A 253 -9.31 3.88 -20.79
C TYR A 253 -9.06 2.39 -20.60
N LEU A 254 -9.89 1.52 -21.22
CA LEU A 254 -9.69 0.07 -21.18
C LEU A 254 -9.07 -0.46 -22.48
N GLU A 255 -9.33 0.15 -23.64
CA GLU A 255 -8.66 -0.20 -24.89
C GLU A 255 -7.21 0.29 -24.94
N GLU A 256 -6.87 1.47 -24.39
CA GLU A 256 -5.46 1.91 -24.27
C GLU A 256 -4.64 1.01 -23.33
N LEU A 257 -5.26 0.39 -22.31
CA LEU A 257 -4.60 -0.56 -21.41
C LEU A 257 -4.49 -1.98 -22.01
N VAL A 258 -5.39 -2.34 -22.91
CA VAL A 258 -5.36 -3.61 -23.65
C VAL A 258 -4.40 -3.51 -24.85
N LEU A 259 -4.30 -2.34 -25.50
CA LEU A 259 -3.31 -2.04 -26.52
C LEU A 259 -1.89 -1.95 -25.93
N LEU A 260 -1.69 -1.33 -24.76
CA LEU A 260 -0.38 -1.30 -24.08
C LEU A 260 0.09 -2.70 -23.58
N VAL A 261 -0.80 -3.68 -23.53
CA VAL A 261 -0.51 -5.07 -23.11
C VAL A 261 -0.37 -6.01 -24.31
N ASN A 262 -0.95 -5.69 -25.47
CA ASN A 262 -0.86 -6.51 -26.68
C ASN A 262 0.21 -6.04 -27.69
N GLU A 263 0.77 -4.82 -27.56
CA GLU A 263 1.82 -4.29 -28.47
C GLU A 263 3.27 -4.42 -27.94
N LEU A 264 3.49 -4.96 -26.74
CA LEU A 264 4.82 -5.06 -26.12
C LEU A 264 5.28 -6.51 -25.95
N ASP A 265 5.45 -7.20 -27.08
CA ASP A 265 6.12 -8.49 -27.17
C ASP A 265 7.56 -8.45 -26.58
N LEU A 266 7.71 -8.45 -25.25
CA LEU A 266 9.03 -8.41 -24.61
C LEU A 266 9.16 -9.28 -23.36
N GLU A 267 10.09 -10.21 -23.56
CA GLU A 267 10.90 -10.94 -22.61
C GLU A 267 11.60 -10.05 -21.58
N VAL A 268 12.05 -10.72 -20.52
CA VAL A 268 12.96 -10.17 -19.52
C VAL A 268 14.34 -10.02 -20.16
N GLU A 269 14.90 -8.81 -20.20
CA GLU A 269 16.35 -8.64 -20.45
C GLU A 269 17.08 -7.95 -19.31
N GLY A 270 18.05 -8.68 -18.78
CA GLY A 270 19.16 -8.23 -17.95
C GLY A 270 20.38 -9.17 -17.99
N VAL A 271 20.40 -10.18 -18.88
CA VAL A 271 21.58 -11.03 -19.16
C VAL A 271 21.62 -11.30 -20.66
N LYS A 272 22.52 -10.61 -21.36
CA LYS A 272 22.90 -10.95 -22.73
C LYS A 272 23.84 -12.16 -22.71
N ARG A 273 23.61 -13.12 -23.59
CA ARG A 273 24.65 -14.05 -24.05
C ARG A 273 24.95 -13.71 -25.50
N GLU A 274 26.22 -13.42 -25.76
CA GLU A 274 26.84 -13.46 -27.09
C GLU A 274 26.76 -14.87 -27.67
#